data_AF-A0A507R264-F1
#
_entry.id   AF-A0A507R264-F1
#
_cell.length_a   1.000
_cell.length_b   1.000
_cell.length_c   1.000
_cell.angle_alpha   90.00
_cell.angle_beta   90.00
_cell.angle_gamma   90.00
#
_symmetry.space_group_name_H-M   'P 1'
#
loop_
_entity.id
_entity.type
_entity.pdbx_description
1 polymer ?
#
loop_
_entity_poly.entity_id
_entity_poly.type
_entity_poly.pdbx_seq_one_letter_code
_entity_poly.pdbx_strand_id
1 'polypeptide(L)'
;MGETETWVVVGASRGIGLEFVKQLLEGGKRVIAAVRSPAGAEQLSKLIVHQSKPEHCVVEQCDVTSEESIDNFARRLQLAMQNGTKIANVILNAGVLKYPNRATELTYADFALHLHTNTIGPIICAQKLVNLDPEFPPSKVIFISSDSGSTTLFRSHEDGFGAYAASKSALNQMVRHMAAELKRSGGKRENICVLALHPGEVQTDMANIDVDWEVQGVIQADESVTGMLRIIGEKGPADSGSFWCWDGRAKTVVAPLDRVKILFQTSNPHFAKYTGSWFGLAMAMKDIRRHEGLIGLFKGHSATLLRIFPYAAIKFLAYEQIRAEIIPSRDKETPFRRLISGSLAGLTSVFFTYPLELIRVRLAFETKQFGRSSLLDICRQIYHERVPAPIVTAKTDTVSSTVNRAVPSSGIANFYRGFLPTVFGMFPYAGVSFLTHDTVGDWLRHPSIAEHTTIPNSEDRRSRLKSGSRRPQLTAAAELFSGAVAGMVSQTSSYPLEVLRRRMQVSGAVGDGQRFGILDTARRIWLESGFRGFWVGLTIGYIKVVPLGATSFFVYERLKWRLGI
;
A
#
# COMPACT_ATOMS: atom_id res chain seq x y z
N MET A 1 -6.34 7.46 40.66
CA MET A 1 -7.41 7.13 39.70
C MET A 1 -7.03 7.77 38.38
N GLY A 2 -6.82 6.99 37.31
CA GLY A 2 -6.44 7.56 36.01
C GLY A 2 -7.58 8.40 35.44
N GLU A 3 -7.29 9.59 34.89
CA GLU A 3 -8.28 10.43 34.20
C GLU A 3 -8.96 9.63 33.08
N THR A 4 -10.29 9.52 33.13
CA THR A 4 -11.08 8.85 32.09
C THR A 4 -11.03 9.69 30.82
N GLU A 5 -10.43 9.14 29.77
CA GLU A 5 -10.26 9.78 28.47
C GLU A 5 -11.61 10.08 27.81
N THR A 6 -11.85 11.34 27.40
CA THR A 6 -13.09 11.77 26.75
C THR A 6 -12.93 11.80 25.23
N TRP A 7 -13.87 11.19 24.53
CA TRP A 7 -13.95 11.13 23.08
C TRP A 7 -15.15 11.93 22.57
N VAL A 8 -15.00 12.64 21.48
CA VAL A 8 -16.11 13.29 20.77
C VAL A 8 -16.42 12.48 19.52
N VAL A 9 -17.66 12.08 19.33
CA VAL A 9 -18.13 11.38 18.12
C VAL A 9 -19.22 12.20 17.47
N VAL A 10 -18.93 12.83 16.33
CA VAL A 10 -19.90 13.61 15.54
C VAL A 10 -20.58 12.70 14.54
N GLY A 11 -21.91 12.74 14.50
CA GLY A 11 -22.74 11.83 13.69
C GLY A 11 -22.95 10.48 14.37
N ALA A 12 -23.23 10.51 15.67
CA ALA A 12 -23.34 9.33 16.55
C ALA A 12 -24.71 8.63 16.56
N SER A 13 -25.70 9.10 15.79
CA SER A 13 -27.10 8.67 15.96
C SER A 13 -27.39 7.26 15.45
N ARG A 14 -26.65 6.76 14.45
CA ARG A 14 -26.86 5.45 13.80
C ARG A 14 -25.59 4.94 13.11
N GLY A 15 -25.62 3.67 12.66
CA GLY A 15 -24.57 3.06 11.83
C GLY A 15 -23.18 3.08 12.47
N ILE A 16 -22.17 3.45 11.69
CA ILE A 16 -20.75 3.50 12.13
C ILE A 16 -20.56 4.39 13.37
N GLY A 17 -21.21 5.56 13.41
CA GLY A 17 -21.06 6.49 14.53
C GLY A 17 -21.65 5.96 15.83
N LEU A 18 -22.80 5.28 15.76
CA LEU A 18 -23.41 4.62 16.91
C LEU A 18 -22.52 3.49 17.44
N GLU A 19 -21.93 2.71 16.55
CA GLU A 19 -21.04 1.61 16.92
C GLU A 19 -19.73 2.12 17.54
N PHE A 20 -19.19 3.25 17.08
CA PHE A 20 -18.10 3.94 17.79
C PHE A 20 -18.47 4.28 19.23
N VAL A 21 -19.67 4.85 19.47
CA VAL A 21 -20.12 5.15 20.83
C VAL A 21 -20.19 3.88 21.68
N LYS A 22 -20.78 2.81 21.15
CA LYS A 22 -20.90 1.53 21.84
C LYS A 22 -19.55 0.98 22.29
N GLN A 23 -18.61 0.79 21.35
CA GLN A 23 -17.30 0.19 21.67
C GLN A 23 -16.43 1.08 22.56
N LEU A 24 -16.54 2.41 22.44
CA LEU A 24 -15.83 3.34 23.31
C LEU A 24 -16.36 3.28 24.76
N LEU A 25 -17.68 3.19 24.95
CA LEU A 25 -18.30 3.03 26.27
C LEU A 25 -17.96 1.66 26.89
N GLU A 26 -18.01 0.58 26.11
CA GLU A 26 -17.57 -0.76 26.52
C GLU A 26 -16.07 -0.77 26.91
N GLY A 27 -15.26 0.03 26.22
CA GLY A 27 -13.85 0.28 26.55
C GLY A 27 -13.62 1.20 27.77
N GLY A 28 -14.69 1.58 28.48
CA GLY A 28 -14.65 2.40 29.70
C GLY A 28 -14.35 3.87 29.48
N LYS A 29 -14.44 4.37 28.24
CA LYS A 29 -14.20 5.78 27.89
C LYS A 29 -15.42 6.64 28.21
N ARG A 30 -15.23 7.96 28.27
CA ARG A 30 -16.33 8.92 28.26
C ARG A 30 -16.56 9.38 26.82
N VAL A 31 -17.82 9.50 26.40
CA VAL A 31 -18.18 9.84 25.03
C VAL A 31 -19.13 11.03 25.01
N ILE A 32 -18.78 12.05 24.25
CA ILE A 32 -19.70 13.12 23.86
C ILE A 32 -20.22 12.78 22.46
N ALA A 33 -21.44 12.24 22.42
CA ALA A 33 -22.10 11.78 21.22
C ALA A 33 -22.88 12.94 20.59
N ALA A 34 -22.31 13.53 19.54
CA ALA A 34 -22.93 14.66 18.85
C ALA A 34 -23.86 14.17 17.73
N VAL A 35 -25.11 14.62 17.78
CA VAL A 35 -26.18 14.20 16.85
C VAL A 35 -26.87 15.42 16.24
N ARG A 36 -27.43 15.27 15.04
CA ARG A 36 -28.17 16.36 14.35
C ARG A 36 -29.33 16.88 15.19
N SER A 37 -30.12 15.96 15.73
CA SER A 37 -31.26 16.25 16.61
C SER A 37 -31.29 15.21 17.74
N PRO A 38 -31.14 15.60 19.02
CA PRO A 38 -31.23 14.68 20.15
C PRO A 38 -32.56 13.92 20.21
N ALA A 39 -33.67 14.57 19.84
CA ALA A 39 -34.99 13.94 19.79
C ALA A 39 -35.08 12.80 18.77
N GLY A 40 -34.31 12.87 17.67
CA GLY A 40 -34.30 11.85 16.61
C GLY A 40 -33.28 10.72 16.79
N ALA A 41 -32.57 10.67 17.93
CA ALA A 41 -31.48 9.73 18.17
C ALA A 41 -31.92 8.50 18.98
N GLU A 42 -33.05 7.87 18.63
CA GLU A 42 -33.65 6.77 19.40
C GLU A 42 -32.71 5.57 19.62
N GLN A 43 -31.96 5.17 18.58
CA GLN A 43 -31.02 4.05 18.69
C GLN A 43 -29.90 4.35 19.69
N LEU A 44 -29.39 5.59 19.69
CA LEU A 44 -28.40 6.04 20.65
C LEU A 44 -28.96 6.09 22.07
N SER A 45 -30.18 6.60 22.25
CA SER A 45 -30.84 6.61 23.56
C SER A 45 -31.04 5.20 24.10
N LYS A 46 -31.49 4.26 23.26
CA LYS A 46 -31.62 2.83 23.63
C LYS A 46 -30.27 2.23 24.00
N LEU A 47 -29.23 2.50 23.23
CA LEU A 47 -27.87 2.02 23.51
C LEU A 47 -27.41 2.50 24.90
N ILE A 48 -27.53 3.80 25.19
CA ILE A 48 -27.05 4.41 26.43
C ILE A 48 -27.71 3.79 27.66
N VAL A 49 -29.02 3.53 27.62
CA VAL A 49 -29.77 2.92 28.73
C VAL A 49 -29.27 1.50 29.08
N HIS A 50 -28.77 0.76 28.09
CA HIS A 50 -28.26 -0.61 28.28
C HIS A 50 -26.76 -0.66 28.63
N GLN A 51 -26.06 0.49 28.70
CA GLN A 51 -24.65 0.54 29.06
C GLN A 51 -24.47 0.47 30.58
N SER A 52 -23.37 -0.12 31.03
CA SER A 52 -23.08 -0.26 32.46
C SER A 52 -22.84 1.08 33.18
N LYS A 53 -22.49 2.13 32.42
CA LYS A 53 -22.24 3.50 32.91
C LYS A 53 -22.89 4.54 31.99
N PRO A 54 -24.22 4.72 32.05
CA PRO A 54 -24.92 5.67 31.17
C PRO A 54 -24.39 7.10 31.29
N GLU A 55 -23.92 7.50 32.47
CA GLU A 55 -23.35 8.80 32.78
C GLU A 55 -22.02 9.10 32.05
N HIS A 56 -21.38 8.06 31.48
CA HIS A 56 -20.21 8.24 30.62
C HIS A 56 -20.56 8.73 29.21
N CYS A 57 -21.84 8.73 28.81
CA CYS A 57 -22.28 9.22 27.51
C CYS A 57 -23.08 10.54 27.67
N VAL A 58 -22.61 11.61 27.03
CA VAL A 58 -23.32 12.89 26.97
C VAL A 58 -23.78 13.11 25.53
N VAL A 59 -25.09 13.28 25.33
CA VAL A 59 -25.66 13.55 24.01
C VAL A 59 -25.72 15.05 23.78
N GLU A 60 -25.12 15.51 22.69
CA GLU A 60 -25.05 16.92 22.33
C GLU A 60 -25.62 17.17 20.94
N GLN A 61 -26.24 18.32 20.73
CA GLN A 61 -26.70 18.71 19.39
C GLN A 61 -25.54 19.29 18.58
N CYS A 62 -25.31 18.73 17.39
CA CYS A 62 -24.39 19.25 16.38
C CYS A 62 -24.87 18.83 14.99
N ASP A 63 -25.50 19.75 14.27
CA ASP A 63 -25.77 19.60 12.84
C ASP A 63 -24.60 20.16 12.04
N VAL A 64 -23.82 19.26 11.43
CA VAL A 64 -22.66 19.63 10.60
C VAL A 64 -23.04 20.46 9.36
N THR A 65 -24.33 20.55 9.01
CA THR A 65 -24.78 21.37 7.88
C THR A 65 -25.14 22.81 8.27
N SER A 66 -25.09 23.15 9.57
CA SER A 66 -25.37 24.48 10.10
C SER A 66 -24.20 25.03 10.90
N GLU A 67 -23.61 26.13 10.43
CA GLU A 67 -22.51 26.81 11.13
C GLU A 67 -22.90 27.24 12.55
N GLU A 68 -24.13 27.77 12.72
CA GLU A 68 -24.66 28.14 14.03
C GLU A 68 -24.72 26.93 14.98
N SER A 69 -25.12 25.76 14.47
CA SER A 69 -25.16 24.52 15.25
C SER A 69 -23.77 24.08 15.69
N ILE A 70 -22.78 24.14 14.78
CA ILE A 70 -21.37 23.83 15.06
C ILE A 70 -20.80 24.80 16.11
N ASP A 71 -21.09 26.10 15.99
CA ASP A 71 -20.61 27.12 16.93
C ASP A 71 -21.24 26.96 18.32
N ASN A 72 -22.55 26.66 18.38
CA ASN A 72 -23.24 26.36 19.63
C ASN A 72 -22.65 25.10 20.29
N PHE A 73 -22.34 24.06 19.51
CA PHE A 73 -21.69 22.84 20.00
C PHE A 73 -20.27 23.11 20.53
N ALA A 74 -19.47 23.86 19.79
CA ALA A 74 -18.12 24.25 20.20
C ALA A 74 -18.13 25.06 21.51
N ARG A 75 -19.08 25.99 21.67
CA ARG A 75 -19.27 26.74 22.93
C ARG A 75 -19.58 25.82 24.10
N ARG A 76 -20.50 24.87 23.95
CA ARG A 76 -20.83 23.88 25.01
C ARG A 76 -19.64 23.01 25.39
N LEU A 77 -18.84 22.58 24.42
CA LEU A 77 -17.59 21.87 24.70
C LEU A 77 -16.57 22.73 25.44
N GLN A 78 -16.43 24.00 25.07
CA GLN A 78 -15.55 24.94 25.77
C GLN A 78 -15.94 25.08 27.25
N LEU A 79 -17.24 25.21 27.54
CA LEU A 79 -17.77 25.20 28.91
C LEU A 79 -17.46 23.89 29.64
N ALA A 80 -17.64 22.74 28.99
CA ALA A 80 -17.29 21.44 29.58
C ALA A 80 -15.79 21.32 29.88
N MET A 81 -14.92 21.88 29.04
CA MET A 81 -13.48 21.92 29.23
C MET A 81 -13.06 22.82 30.38
N GLN A 82 -13.71 23.98 30.55
CA GLN A 82 -13.54 24.86 31.72
C GLN A 82 -13.92 24.15 33.02
N ASN A 83 -14.89 23.24 32.97
CA ASN A 83 -15.29 22.39 34.09
C ASN A 83 -14.38 21.15 34.28
N GLY A 84 -13.21 21.11 33.62
CA GLY A 84 -12.20 20.06 33.80
C GLY A 84 -12.30 18.88 32.83
N THR A 85 -13.16 18.93 31.81
CA THR A 85 -13.25 17.86 30.80
C THR A 85 -12.10 17.97 29.80
N LYS A 86 -11.26 16.93 29.67
CA LYS A 86 -10.20 16.89 28.65
C LYS A 86 -10.62 16.05 27.45
N ILE A 87 -10.69 16.67 26.28
CA ILE A 87 -11.01 16.01 25.01
C ILE A 87 -9.74 15.41 24.44
N ALA A 88 -9.69 14.08 24.32
CA ALA A 88 -8.50 13.39 23.84
C ALA A 88 -8.55 13.11 22.34
N ASN A 89 -9.69 12.64 21.82
CA ASN A 89 -9.84 12.28 20.41
C ASN A 89 -11.19 12.72 19.88
N VAL A 90 -11.21 13.12 18.61
CA VAL A 90 -12.40 13.58 17.89
C VAL A 90 -12.62 12.70 16.66
N ILE A 91 -13.80 12.10 16.53
CA ILE A 91 -14.23 11.33 15.36
C ILE A 91 -15.33 12.12 14.64
N LEU A 92 -15.09 12.41 13.36
CA LEU A 92 -16.00 13.12 12.48
C LEU A 92 -16.61 12.13 11.50
N ASN A 93 -17.71 11.50 11.94
CA ASN A 93 -18.50 10.56 11.16
C ASN A 93 -19.73 11.27 10.57
N ALA A 94 -19.52 12.14 9.58
CA ALA A 94 -20.62 12.69 8.81
C ALA A 94 -20.52 12.26 7.34
N GLY A 95 -21.66 11.81 6.82
CA GLY A 95 -21.77 11.24 5.50
C GLY A 95 -23.22 11.24 5.03
N VAL A 96 -23.42 11.63 3.78
CA VAL A 96 -24.64 11.41 3.00
C VAL A 96 -24.23 10.89 1.63
N LEU A 97 -25.02 9.95 1.12
CA LEU A 97 -24.98 9.47 -0.25
C LEU A 97 -26.42 9.51 -0.77
N LYS A 98 -26.71 10.45 -1.66
CA LYS A 98 -27.95 10.45 -2.43
C LYS A 98 -27.64 9.81 -3.79
N TYR A 99 -28.16 8.62 -4.02
CA TYR A 99 -27.95 7.85 -5.25
C TYR A 99 -29.17 7.95 -6.18
N PRO A 100 -28.98 7.95 -7.51
CA PRO A 100 -27.71 8.14 -8.21
C PRO A 100 -27.28 9.62 -8.20
N ASN A 101 -25.97 9.88 -8.21
CA ASN A 101 -25.40 11.23 -8.30
C ASN A 101 -24.34 11.35 -9.41
N ARG A 102 -24.73 10.90 -10.61
CA ARG A 102 -23.88 10.92 -11.81
C ARG A 102 -23.35 12.32 -12.12
N ALA A 103 -22.07 12.39 -12.48
CA ALA A 103 -21.39 13.63 -12.87
C ALA A 103 -22.11 14.37 -14.02
N THR A 104 -22.84 13.64 -14.87
CA THR A 104 -23.54 14.15 -16.06
C THR A 104 -24.95 14.69 -15.78
N GLU A 105 -25.54 14.39 -14.63
CA GLU A 105 -26.99 14.59 -14.38
C GLU A 105 -27.28 15.28 -13.03
N LEU A 106 -26.25 15.53 -12.20
CA LEU A 106 -26.44 16.05 -10.85
C LEU A 106 -26.92 17.52 -10.81
N THR A 107 -27.78 17.83 -9.85
CA THR A 107 -28.21 19.21 -9.59
C THR A 107 -27.24 19.94 -8.64
N TYR A 108 -27.23 21.27 -8.69
CA TYR A 108 -26.47 22.08 -7.72
C TYR A 108 -26.80 21.70 -6.27
N ALA A 109 -28.09 21.54 -5.97
CA ALA A 109 -28.56 21.19 -4.62
C ALA A 109 -28.03 19.81 -4.17
N ASP A 110 -28.02 18.83 -5.07
CA ASP A 110 -27.49 17.50 -4.76
C ASP A 110 -25.99 17.52 -4.54
N PHE A 111 -25.23 18.28 -5.35
CA PHE A 111 -23.80 18.39 -5.13
C PHE A 111 -23.47 19.12 -3.82
N ALA A 112 -24.17 20.23 -3.60
CA ALA A 112 -24.02 21.05 -2.42
C ALA A 112 -24.32 20.22 -1.17
N LEU A 113 -25.39 19.41 -1.17
CA LEU A 113 -25.70 18.51 -0.06
C LEU A 113 -24.55 17.56 0.29
N HIS A 114 -23.94 16.92 -0.71
CA HIS A 114 -22.79 16.04 -0.52
C HIS A 114 -21.58 16.82 0.02
N LEU A 115 -21.24 17.98 -0.57
CA LEU A 115 -20.12 18.82 -0.12
C LEU A 115 -20.34 19.37 1.29
N HIS A 116 -21.53 19.90 1.59
CA HIS A 116 -21.86 20.46 2.89
C HIS A 116 -21.74 19.41 4.00
N THR A 117 -22.30 18.21 3.77
CA THR A 117 -22.35 17.16 4.79
C THR A 117 -21.05 16.37 4.90
N ASN A 118 -20.43 16.02 3.77
CA ASN A 118 -19.29 15.10 3.75
C ASN A 118 -17.95 15.84 3.89
N THR A 119 -17.90 17.15 3.62
CA THR A 119 -16.65 17.92 3.55
C THR A 119 -16.69 19.16 4.42
N ILE A 120 -17.54 20.13 4.09
CA ILE A 120 -17.52 21.48 4.69
C ILE A 120 -17.80 21.36 6.19
N GLY A 121 -18.92 20.72 6.56
CA GLY A 121 -19.31 20.52 7.95
C GLY A 121 -18.23 19.86 8.82
N PRO A 122 -17.71 18.68 8.44
CA PRO A 122 -16.60 18.03 9.13
C PRO A 122 -15.36 18.91 9.28
N ILE A 123 -14.96 19.63 8.24
CA ILE A 123 -13.76 20.47 8.27
C ILE A 123 -13.94 21.68 9.17
N ILE A 124 -15.07 22.37 9.10
CA ILE A 124 -15.38 23.51 9.99
C ILE A 124 -15.51 23.04 11.44
N CYS A 125 -16.16 21.90 11.68
CA CYS A 125 -16.25 21.31 13.02
C CYS A 125 -14.85 20.99 13.56
N ALA A 126 -14.01 20.28 12.80
CA ALA A 126 -12.63 20.00 13.18
C ALA A 126 -11.85 21.28 13.50
N GLN A 127 -11.94 22.29 12.63
CA GLN A 127 -11.27 23.57 12.79
C GLN A 127 -11.64 24.24 14.11
N LYS A 128 -12.92 24.24 14.50
CA LYS A 128 -13.36 24.84 15.77
C LYS A 128 -12.82 24.02 16.95
N LEU A 129 -12.92 22.70 16.88
CA LEU A 129 -12.49 21.78 17.96
C LEU A 129 -10.99 21.82 18.25
N VAL A 130 -10.14 21.87 17.23
CA VAL A 130 -8.68 21.96 17.43
C VAL A 130 -8.22 23.32 17.98
N ASN A 131 -9.09 24.33 17.91
CA ASN A 131 -8.82 25.69 18.38
C ASN A 131 -9.52 26.04 19.70
N LEU A 132 -10.26 25.11 20.32
CA LEU A 132 -10.96 25.35 21.60
C LEU A 132 -10.00 25.66 22.75
N ASP A 133 -8.90 24.92 22.83
CA ASP A 133 -7.89 25.07 23.88
C ASP A 133 -6.48 24.93 23.26
N PRO A 134 -5.72 26.04 23.17
CA PRO A 134 -4.34 26.02 22.67
C PRO A 134 -3.37 25.23 23.56
N GLU A 135 -3.68 25.08 24.85
CA GLU A 135 -2.83 24.41 25.84
C GLU A 135 -3.11 22.90 25.92
N PHE A 136 -4.35 22.47 25.69
CA PHE A 136 -4.75 21.06 25.68
C PHE A 136 -5.57 20.70 24.44
N PRO A 137 -4.98 20.80 23.23
CA PRO A 137 -5.67 20.38 22.02
C PRO A 137 -5.92 18.86 22.00
N PRO A 138 -6.92 18.38 21.25
CA PRO A 138 -7.14 16.95 21.08
C PRO A 138 -5.91 16.29 20.47
N SER A 139 -5.55 15.12 20.97
CA SER A 139 -4.41 14.35 20.44
C SER A 139 -4.64 13.84 19.03
N LYS A 140 -5.90 13.52 18.68
CA LYS A 140 -6.25 12.99 17.36
C LYS A 140 -7.57 13.56 16.84
N VAL A 141 -7.59 13.80 15.53
CA VAL A 141 -8.81 14.18 14.77
C VAL A 141 -8.96 13.22 13.59
N ILE A 142 -10.06 12.47 13.58
CA ILE A 142 -10.29 11.35 12.67
C ILE A 142 -11.48 11.71 11.78
N PHE A 143 -11.28 11.63 10.48
CA PHE A 143 -12.32 11.85 9.48
C PHE A 143 -12.73 10.53 8.85
N ILE A 144 -14.03 10.21 8.87
CA ILE A 144 -14.55 9.05 8.15
C ILE A 144 -14.74 9.43 6.67
N SER A 145 -13.89 8.85 5.83
CA SER A 145 -13.83 9.07 4.38
C SER A 145 -14.23 7.81 3.60
N SER A 146 -13.99 7.83 2.29
CA SER A 146 -14.17 6.68 1.40
C SER A 146 -13.01 6.58 0.41
N ASP A 147 -12.74 5.37 -0.03
CA ASP A 147 -11.78 5.07 -1.09
C ASP A 147 -12.31 5.45 -2.49
N SER A 148 -13.63 5.58 -2.68
CA SER A 148 -14.23 6.25 -3.86
C SER A 148 -13.76 7.71 -3.98
N GLY A 149 -13.35 8.34 -2.87
CA GLY A 149 -12.74 9.67 -2.85
C GLY A 149 -11.24 9.68 -3.23
N SER A 150 -10.68 8.56 -3.66
CA SER A 150 -9.27 8.48 -4.08
C SER A 150 -9.10 8.93 -5.52
N THR A 151 -8.40 10.06 -5.71
CA THR A 151 -8.01 10.53 -7.05
C THR A 151 -6.94 9.64 -7.69
N THR A 152 -6.19 8.88 -6.90
CA THR A 152 -5.12 7.99 -7.38
C THR A 152 -5.60 6.58 -7.73
N LEU A 153 -6.68 6.12 -7.10
CA LEU A 153 -7.34 4.85 -7.38
C LEU A 153 -8.74 5.14 -7.91
N PHE A 154 -8.81 5.95 -8.96
CA PHE A 154 -10.09 6.33 -9.57
C PHE A 154 -10.85 5.10 -10.06
N ARG A 155 -12.12 4.98 -9.63
CA ARG A 155 -12.98 3.84 -9.95
C ARG A 155 -13.93 4.18 -11.09
N SER A 156 -13.46 3.99 -12.32
CA SER A 156 -14.25 4.29 -13.53
C SER A 156 -15.50 3.44 -13.73
N HIS A 157 -15.75 2.46 -12.85
CA HIS A 157 -16.90 1.55 -12.91
C HIS A 157 -18.00 1.91 -11.90
N GLU A 158 -17.75 2.79 -10.93
CA GLU A 158 -18.77 3.27 -9.99
C GLU A 158 -19.67 4.28 -10.71
N ASP A 159 -20.79 3.82 -11.28
CA ASP A 159 -21.78 4.70 -11.90
C ASP A 159 -22.69 5.35 -10.83
N GLY A 160 -23.06 6.61 -10.99
CA GLY A 160 -23.93 7.27 -10.00
C GLY A 160 -23.28 7.62 -8.65
N PHE A 161 -21.95 7.65 -8.57
CA PHE A 161 -21.18 8.04 -7.37
C PHE A 161 -20.39 9.36 -7.51
N GLY A 162 -20.57 10.10 -8.61
CA GLY A 162 -19.79 11.30 -8.94
C GLY A 162 -19.76 12.37 -7.84
N ALA A 163 -20.92 12.84 -7.36
CA ALA A 163 -20.98 13.87 -6.32
C ALA A 163 -20.41 13.39 -4.98
N TYR A 164 -20.67 12.13 -4.63
CA TYR A 164 -20.15 11.51 -3.41
C TYR A 164 -18.62 11.39 -3.44
N ALA A 165 -18.07 10.79 -4.50
CA ALA A 165 -16.63 10.65 -4.71
C ALA A 165 -15.92 12.00 -4.71
N ALA A 166 -16.47 13.00 -5.39
CA ALA A 166 -15.95 14.36 -5.38
C ALA A 166 -15.93 14.97 -3.96
N SER A 167 -16.99 14.81 -3.18
CA SER A 167 -17.04 15.31 -1.80
C SER A 167 -16.01 14.62 -0.88
N LYS A 168 -15.84 13.29 -1.00
CA LYS A 168 -14.84 12.55 -0.22
C LYS A 168 -13.41 12.83 -0.67
N SER A 169 -13.19 13.11 -1.96
CA SER A 169 -11.91 13.61 -2.47
C SER A 169 -11.57 14.99 -1.90
N ALA A 170 -12.53 15.91 -1.86
CA ALA A 170 -12.35 17.23 -1.25
C ALA A 170 -12.02 17.10 0.26
N LEU A 171 -12.70 16.20 0.97
CA LEU A 171 -12.39 15.88 2.38
C LEU A 171 -10.97 15.37 2.54
N ASN A 172 -10.56 14.37 1.74
CA ASN A 172 -9.22 13.80 1.76
C ASN A 172 -8.13 14.86 1.53
N GLN A 173 -8.36 15.79 0.60
CA GLN A 173 -7.42 16.87 0.34
C GLN A 173 -7.36 17.86 1.51
N MET A 174 -8.50 18.26 2.08
CA MET A 174 -8.54 19.16 3.24
C MET A 174 -7.88 18.57 4.49
N VAL A 175 -8.02 17.26 4.72
CA VAL A 175 -7.30 16.55 5.80
C VAL A 175 -5.79 16.72 5.68
N ARG A 176 -5.24 16.62 4.46
CA ARG A 176 -3.81 16.80 4.20
C ARG A 176 -3.36 18.24 4.45
N HIS A 177 -4.17 19.22 4.04
CA HIS A 177 -3.89 20.63 4.30
C HIS A 177 -3.92 20.94 5.80
N MET A 178 -4.96 20.52 6.51
CA MET A 178 -5.10 20.70 7.96
C MET A 178 -3.92 20.09 8.72
N ALA A 179 -3.52 18.87 8.39
CA ALA A 179 -2.35 18.22 8.99
C ALA A 179 -1.06 19.05 8.77
N ALA A 180 -0.85 19.55 7.55
CA ALA A 180 0.32 20.33 7.20
C ALA A 180 0.30 21.72 7.88
N GLU A 181 -0.86 22.34 8.03
CA GLU A 181 -1.06 23.62 8.71
C GLU A 181 -0.82 23.50 10.22
N LEU A 182 -1.39 22.48 10.87
CA LEU A 182 -1.16 22.21 12.29
C LEU A 182 0.32 21.97 12.57
N LYS A 183 1.00 21.22 11.71
CA LYS A 183 2.46 21.02 11.80
C LYS A 183 3.25 22.32 11.64
N ARG A 184 2.83 23.24 10.77
CA ARG A 184 3.47 24.56 10.61
C ARG A 184 3.18 25.52 11.77
N SER A 185 2.04 25.37 12.43
CA SER A 185 1.63 26.26 13.52
C SER A 185 2.52 26.14 14.77
N GLY A 186 3.24 25.03 14.93
CA GLY A 186 4.14 24.78 16.06
C GLY A 186 3.41 24.59 17.40
N GLY A 187 4.19 24.52 18.48
CA GLY A 187 3.68 24.33 19.84
C GLY A 187 2.95 22.98 20.02
N LYS A 188 1.98 22.91 20.94
CA LYS A 188 1.28 21.64 21.22
C LYS A 188 0.39 21.16 20.05
N ARG A 189 0.01 22.06 19.13
CA ARG A 189 -0.83 21.76 17.97
C ARG A 189 -0.12 20.97 16.88
N GLU A 190 1.22 21.00 16.82
CA GLU A 190 1.99 20.19 15.87
C GLU A 190 1.88 18.68 16.13
N ASN A 191 1.50 18.31 17.36
CA ASN A 191 1.37 16.93 17.82
C ASN A 191 -0.03 16.35 17.59
N ILE A 192 -0.94 17.10 16.99
CA ILE A 192 -2.28 16.59 16.67
C ILE A 192 -2.16 15.63 15.49
N CYS A 193 -2.59 14.39 15.67
CA CYS A 193 -2.67 13.41 14.59
C CYS A 193 -4.00 13.52 13.86
N VAL A 194 -3.98 14.09 12.66
CA VAL A 194 -5.13 14.13 11.76
C VAL A 194 -5.12 12.94 10.80
N LEU A 195 -6.20 12.16 10.73
CA LEU A 195 -6.29 10.95 9.89
C LEU A 195 -7.57 10.94 9.05
N ALA A 196 -7.51 10.39 7.84
CA ALA A 196 -8.67 9.96 7.07
C ALA A 196 -8.78 8.43 7.11
N LEU A 197 -9.96 7.91 7.47
CA LEU A 197 -10.22 6.47 7.55
C LEU A 197 -11.35 6.07 6.61
N HIS A 198 -11.12 5.05 5.79
CA HIS A 198 -12.17 4.37 5.05
C HIS A 198 -12.68 3.16 5.87
N PRO A 199 -13.99 3.11 6.18
CA PRO A 199 -14.56 2.11 7.05
C PRO A 199 -14.75 0.74 6.39
N GLY A 200 -14.52 0.59 5.09
CA GLY A 200 -14.96 -0.60 4.34
C GLY A 200 -16.38 -0.43 3.82
N GLU A 201 -16.86 -1.43 3.09
CA GLU A 201 -18.26 -1.52 2.67
C GLU A 201 -19.11 -1.99 3.86
N VAL A 202 -19.54 -1.05 4.71
CA VAL A 202 -20.28 -1.37 5.93
C VAL A 202 -21.77 -1.44 5.66
N GLN A 203 -22.43 -2.51 6.12
CA GLN A 203 -23.89 -2.63 6.07
C GLN A 203 -24.55 -1.56 6.94
N THR A 204 -24.91 -0.44 6.32
CA THR A 204 -25.62 0.69 6.93
C THR A 204 -26.78 1.10 6.05
N ASP A 205 -27.68 1.96 6.54
CA ASP A 205 -28.77 2.52 5.72
C ASP A 205 -28.27 3.17 4.42
N MET A 206 -27.01 3.65 4.40
CA MET A 206 -26.36 4.24 3.23
C MET A 206 -25.95 3.20 2.17
N ALA A 207 -25.80 1.94 2.56
CA ALA A 207 -25.41 0.82 1.69
C ALA A 207 -26.63 0.09 1.07
N ASN A 208 -27.87 0.43 1.47
CA ASN A 208 -29.10 -0.10 0.87
C ASN A 208 -29.47 0.68 -0.40
N ILE A 209 -28.62 0.61 -1.42
CA ILE A 209 -28.85 1.17 -2.75
C ILE A 209 -28.72 0.09 -3.81
N ASP A 210 -29.62 0.10 -4.78
CA ASP A 210 -29.63 -0.87 -5.89
C ASP A 210 -28.61 -0.40 -6.94
N VAL A 211 -27.50 -1.14 -7.06
CA VAL A 211 -26.38 -0.82 -7.94
C VAL A 211 -26.21 -1.93 -8.98
N ASP A 212 -25.88 -1.56 -10.22
CA ASP A 212 -25.74 -2.50 -11.34
C ASP A 212 -24.46 -3.36 -11.30
N TRP A 213 -23.72 -3.35 -10.19
CA TRP A 213 -22.47 -4.09 -10.00
C TRP A 213 -22.42 -4.79 -8.63
N GLU A 214 -21.71 -5.91 -8.56
CA GLU A 214 -21.56 -6.67 -7.31
C GLU A 214 -20.72 -5.90 -6.27
N VAL A 215 -21.33 -5.56 -5.13
CA VAL A 215 -20.63 -5.03 -3.96
C VAL A 215 -20.04 -6.20 -3.17
N GLN A 216 -18.74 -6.46 -3.36
CA GLN A 216 -18.04 -7.55 -2.67
C GLN A 216 -17.47 -7.09 -1.32
N GLY A 217 -17.58 -7.95 -0.30
CA GLY A 217 -16.92 -7.73 1.00
C GLY A 217 -17.68 -6.81 1.95
N VAL A 218 -19.01 -6.86 1.94
CA VAL A 218 -19.84 -6.15 2.93
C VAL A 218 -19.53 -6.69 4.32
N ILE A 219 -19.17 -5.78 5.24
CA ILE A 219 -18.85 -6.09 6.64
C ILE A 219 -19.86 -5.44 7.57
N GLN A 220 -19.91 -5.93 8.81
CA GLN A 220 -20.74 -5.34 9.86
C GLN A 220 -20.06 -4.12 10.48
N ALA A 221 -20.85 -3.23 11.09
CA ALA A 221 -20.34 -2.00 11.69
C ALA A 221 -19.36 -2.29 12.85
N ASP A 222 -19.59 -3.38 13.60
CA ASP A 222 -18.75 -3.79 14.73
C ASP A 222 -17.34 -4.17 14.28
N GLU A 223 -17.21 -4.97 13.22
CA GLU A 223 -15.94 -5.35 12.61
C GLU A 223 -15.17 -4.13 12.08
N SER A 224 -15.88 -3.26 11.36
CA SER A 224 -15.33 -2.02 10.81
C SER A 224 -14.78 -1.10 11.90
N VAL A 225 -15.59 -0.81 12.93
CA VAL A 225 -15.21 0.07 14.03
C VAL A 225 -14.10 -0.53 14.89
N THR A 226 -14.10 -1.84 15.13
CA THR A 226 -13.00 -2.54 15.83
C THR A 226 -11.68 -2.33 15.08
N GLY A 227 -11.69 -2.51 13.75
CA GLY A 227 -10.52 -2.28 12.90
C GLY A 227 -10.05 -0.82 12.94
N MET A 228 -10.97 0.12 12.83
CA MET A 228 -10.67 1.56 12.89
C MET A 228 -10.13 2.00 14.25
N LEU A 229 -10.73 1.58 15.37
CA LEU A 229 -10.26 1.90 16.73
C LEU A 229 -8.84 1.38 16.96
N ARG A 230 -8.51 0.19 16.44
CA ARG A 230 -7.14 -0.34 16.44
C ARG A 230 -6.19 0.60 15.69
N ILE A 231 -6.54 1.02 14.47
CA ILE A 231 -5.71 1.97 13.70
C ILE A 231 -5.56 3.30 14.46
N ILE A 232 -6.64 3.85 15.00
CA ILE A 232 -6.60 5.11 15.77
C ILE A 232 -5.67 4.98 16.99
N GLY A 233 -5.66 3.82 17.66
CA GLY A 233 -4.76 3.54 18.78
C GLY A 233 -3.29 3.41 18.38
N GLU A 234 -3.01 2.87 17.18
CA GLU A 234 -1.64 2.66 16.67
C GLU A 234 -0.99 3.93 16.11
N LYS A 235 -1.79 4.87 15.58
CA LYS A 235 -1.28 6.04 14.84
C LYS A 235 -0.95 7.22 15.74
N GLY A 236 0.12 7.91 15.40
CA GLY A 236 0.62 9.07 16.14
C GLY A 236 0.88 10.28 15.24
N PRO A 237 1.50 11.36 15.78
CA PRO A 237 1.73 12.61 15.04
C PRO A 237 2.47 12.43 13.71
N ALA A 238 3.36 11.44 13.61
CA ALA A 238 4.11 11.13 12.40
C ALA A 238 3.23 10.62 11.24
N ASP A 239 2.06 10.07 11.56
CA ASP A 239 1.10 9.56 10.57
C ASP A 239 0.10 10.65 10.14
N SER A 240 0.19 11.88 10.63
CA SER A 240 -0.80 12.90 10.34
C SER A 240 -0.87 13.24 8.84
N GLY A 241 -2.09 13.41 8.32
CA GLY A 241 -2.39 13.68 6.92
C GLY A 241 -2.42 12.44 6.03
N SER A 242 -2.43 11.23 6.63
CA SER A 242 -2.49 9.96 5.90
C SER A 242 -3.91 9.38 5.82
N PHE A 243 -4.09 8.46 4.87
CA PHE A 243 -5.33 7.74 4.61
C PHE A 243 -5.13 6.25 4.92
N TRP A 244 -6.08 5.63 5.62
CA TRP A 244 -6.04 4.20 5.98
C TRP A 244 -7.39 3.53 5.81
N CYS A 245 -7.40 2.25 5.46
CA CYS A 245 -8.58 1.39 5.55
C CYS A 245 -8.69 0.77 6.96
N TRP A 246 -9.90 0.40 7.37
CA TRP A 246 -10.20 -0.27 8.65
C TRP A 246 -9.32 -1.51 8.92
N ASP A 247 -8.93 -2.24 7.88
CA ASP A 247 -8.09 -3.44 7.97
C ASP A 247 -6.57 -3.16 7.89
N GLY A 248 -6.18 -1.90 7.69
CA GLY A 248 -4.78 -1.46 7.61
C GLY A 248 -4.12 -1.60 6.23
N ARG A 249 -4.88 -1.89 5.16
CA ARG A 249 -4.31 -2.04 3.80
C ARG A 249 -3.77 -0.73 3.21
N ALA A 250 -2.46 -0.73 2.93
CA ALA A 250 -1.77 0.11 1.95
C ALA A 250 -0.55 -0.66 1.37
N LYS A 251 -0.73 -1.59 0.41
CA LYS A 251 0.35 -2.52 -0.06
C LYS A 251 1.10 -3.26 1.08
N THR A 252 0.54 -3.27 2.29
CA THR A 252 1.15 -3.66 3.56
C THR A 252 1.16 -5.18 3.79
N VAL A 253 0.22 -5.91 3.18
CA VAL A 253 -0.01 -7.34 3.45
C VAL A 253 1.20 -8.23 3.14
N VAL A 254 1.98 -7.89 2.10
CA VAL A 254 3.17 -8.65 1.70
C VAL A 254 4.45 -8.20 2.39
N ALA A 255 4.45 -7.07 3.10
CA ALA A 255 5.66 -6.49 3.68
C ALA A 255 6.35 -7.42 4.71
N PRO A 256 5.62 -8.13 5.61
CA PRO A 256 6.22 -9.12 6.51
C PRO A 256 6.95 -10.24 5.75
N LEU A 257 6.35 -10.74 4.67
CA LEU A 257 6.92 -11.80 3.83
C LEU A 257 8.16 -11.29 3.07
N ASP A 258 8.08 -10.08 2.51
CA ASP A 258 9.20 -9.43 1.82
C ASP A 258 10.40 -9.22 2.77
N ARG A 259 10.17 -8.87 4.05
CA ARG A 259 11.26 -8.75 5.04
C ARG A 259 11.93 -10.09 5.33
N VAL A 260 11.16 -11.13 5.65
CA VAL A 260 11.72 -12.46 5.94
C VAL A 260 12.46 -13.02 4.73
N LYS A 261 11.91 -12.82 3.51
CA LYS A 261 12.58 -13.18 2.26
C LYS A 261 13.94 -12.49 2.13
N ILE A 262 14.04 -11.18 2.40
CA ILE A 262 15.32 -10.45 2.38
C ILE A 262 16.30 -11.06 3.39
N LEU A 263 15.88 -11.32 4.64
CA LEU A 263 16.74 -11.90 5.67
C LEU A 263 17.30 -13.27 5.27
N PHE A 264 16.49 -14.09 4.60
CA PHE A 264 16.90 -15.40 4.12
C PHE A 264 17.87 -15.29 2.93
N GLN A 265 17.53 -14.48 1.91
CA GLN A 265 18.35 -14.31 0.70
C GLN A 265 19.71 -13.67 0.97
N THR A 266 19.76 -12.79 1.98
CA THR A 266 21.00 -12.13 2.42
C THR A 266 21.83 -13.00 3.36
N SER A 267 21.30 -14.16 3.77
CA SER A 267 21.86 -15.04 4.80
C SER A 267 22.25 -14.28 6.05
N ASN A 268 21.30 -13.52 6.58
CA ASN A 268 21.50 -12.81 7.85
C ASN A 268 21.93 -13.81 8.95
N PRO A 269 23.01 -13.54 9.71
CA PRO A 269 23.57 -14.49 10.67
C PRO A 269 22.54 -15.01 11.69
N HIS A 270 21.57 -14.19 12.08
CA HIS A 270 20.55 -14.57 13.06
C HIS A 270 19.44 -15.46 12.46
N PHE A 271 19.11 -15.24 11.18
CA PHE A 271 17.98 -15.88 10.51
C PHE A 271 18.37 -17.01 9.55
N ALA A 272 19.66 -17.19 9.26
CA ALA A 272 20.18 -18.27 8.41
C ALA A 272 19.72 -19.66 8.89
N LYS A 273 19.61 -19.87 10.21
CA LYS A 273 19.12 -21.11 10.84
C LYS A 273 17.67 -21.49 10.49
N TYR A 274 16.86 -20.52 10.04
CA TYR A 274 15.46 -20.74 9.65
C TYR A 274 15.30 -21.00 8.14
N THR A 275 16.39 -21.01 7.37
CA THR A 275 16.32 -21.22 5.93
C THR A 275 16.01 -22.70 5.58
N GLY A 276 15.35 -22.93 4.45
CA GLY A 276 15.17 -24.28 3.89
C GLY A 276 13.86 -25.02 4.21
N SER A 277 12.93 -24.45 5.00
CA SER A 277 11.61 -25.06 5.23
C SER A 277 10.47 -24.04 5.35
N TRP A 278 9.23 -24.49 5.09
CA TRP A 278 8.01 -23.68 5.27
C TRP A 278 7.78 -23.29 6.74
N PHE A 279 8.09 -24.21 7.66
CA PHE A 279 8.07 -23.92 9.10
C PHE A 279 9.09 -22.85 9.49
N GLY A 280 10.22 -22.77 8.78
CA GLY A 280 11.23 -21.73 8.95
C GLY A 280 10.70 -20.31 8.76
N LEU A 281 9.82 -20.07 7.78
CA LEU A 281 9.16 -18.77 7.59
C LEU A 281 8.31 -18.38 8.80
N ALA A 282 7.45 -19.29 9.27
CA ALA A 282 6.59 -19.04 10.43
C ALA A 282 7.40 -18.82 11.71
N MET A 283 8.47 -19.58 11.91
CA MET A 283 9.38 -19.44 13.03
C MET A 283 10.14 -18.13 12.99
N ALA A 284 10.67 -17.71 11.84
CA ALA A 284 11.32 -16.42 11.67
C ALA A 284 10.36 -15.25 11.93
N MET A 285 9.12 -15.32 11.45
CA MET A 285 8.10 -14.29 11.75
C MET A 285 7.77 -14.23 13.24
N LYS A 286 7.63 -15.39 13.90
CA LYS A 286 7.39 -15.48 15.35
C LYS A 286 8.57 -14.92 16.14
N ASP A 287 9.79 -15.17 15.68
CA ASP A 287 11.02 -14.70 16.32
C ASP A 287 11.18 -13.17 16.20
N ILE A 288 10.96 -12.61 15.00
CA ILE A 288 10.91 -11.15 14.78
C ILE A 288 9.82 -10.52 15.65
N ARG A 289 8.63 -11.13 15.71
CA ARG A 289 7.53 -10.61 16.53
C ARG A 289 7.89 -10.59 18.02
N ARG A 290 8.58 -11.60 18.53
CA ARG A 290 9.00 -11.70 19.94
C ARG A 290 10.09 -10.67 20.30
N HIS A 291 11.09 -10.49 19.45
CA HIS A 291 12.24 -9.63 19.76
C HIS A 291 12.08 -8.17 19.27
N GLU A 292 11.46 -7.97 18.11
CA GLU A 292 11.32 -6.65 17.48
C GLU A 292 9.91 -6.05 17.61
N GLY A 293 8.90 -6.87 17.91
CA GLY A 293 7.48 -6.48 17.89
C GLY A 293 6.85 -6.60 16.51
N LEU A 294 5.52 -6.40 16.42
CA LEU A 294 4.77 -6.51 15.16
C LEU A 294 5.24 -5.52 14.09
N ILE A 295 5.54 -4.27 14.49
CA ILE A 295 6.07 -3.23 13.59
C ILE A 295 7.44 -3.62 13.03
N GLY A 296 8.20 -4.46 13.74
CA GLY A 296 9.46 -5.00 13.25
C GLY A 296 9.31 -5.63 11.87
N LEU A 297 8.26 -6.43 11.65
CA LEU A 297 8.02 -7.11 10.37
C LEU A 297 7.95 -6.15 9.15
N PHE A 298 7.70 -4.85 9.39
CA PHE A 298 7.56 -3.81 8.37
C PHE A 298 8.81 -2.97 8.16
N LYS A 299 9.95 -3.30 8.78
CA LYS A 299 11.22 -2.59 8.54
C LYS A 299 11.59 -2.60 7.04
N GLY A 300 11.91 -1.42 6.52
CA GLY A 300 12.16 -1.19 5.09
C GLY A 300 10.90 -0.95 4.24
N HIS A 301 9.69 -1.11 4.79
CA HIS A 301 8.44 -0.87 4.05
C HIS A 301 8.27 0.61 3.68
N SER A 302 8.68 1.55 4.53
CA SER A 302 8.65 2.99 4.23
C SER A 302 9.46 3.36 2.99
N ALA A 303 10.66 2.80 2.82
CA ALA A 303 11.48 2.97 1.61
C ALA A 303 10.80 2.35 0.37
N THR A 304 10.06 1.27 0.54
CA THR A 304 9.26 0.65 -0.53
C THR A 304 8.15 1.59 -1.00
N LEU A 305 7.42 2.20 -0.05
CA LEU A 305 6.36 3.16 -0.34
C LEU A 305 6.91 4.41 -1.04
N LEU A 306 8.02 4.95 -0.51
CA LEU A 306 8.72 6.10 -1.10
C LEU A 306 9.18 5.84 -2.54
N ARG A 307 9.54 4.59 -2.88
CA ARG A 307 10.00 4.21 -4.23
C ARG A 307 8.88 4.16 -5.27
N ILE A 308 7.64 3.88 -4.88
CA ILE A 308 6.54 3.65 -5.83
C ILE A 308 6.25 4.90 -6.67
N PHE A 309 6.19 6.07 -6.01
CA PHE A 309 5.90 7.33 -6.67
C PHE A 309 6.94 7.72 -7.75
N PRO A 310 8.25 7.85 -7.43
CA PRO A 310 9.25 8.19 -8.43
C PRO A 310 9.40 7.12 -9.51
N TYR A 311 9.18 5.84 -9.18
CA TYR A 311 9.23 4.76 -10.16
C TYR A 311 8.17 4.95 -11.24
N ALA A 312 6.92 5.23 -10.86
CA ALA A 312 5.84 5.45 -11.81
C ALA A 312 6.06 6.75 -12.61
N ALA A 313 6.37 7.86 -11.93
CA ALA A 313 6.57 9.16 -12.58
C ALA A 313 7.68 9.11 -13.64
N ILE A 314 8.85 8.56 -13.29
CA ILE A 314 9.99 8.46 -14.21
C ILE A 314 9.68 7.49 -15.34
N LYS A 315 8.99 6.37 -15.07
CA LYS A 315 8.66 5.39 -16.11
C LYS A 315 7.75 6.02 -17.19
N PHE A 316 6.72 6.75 -16.80
CA PHE A 316 5.80 7.38 -17.76
C PHE A 316 6.51 8.51 -18.54
N LEU A 317 7.25 9.38 -17.84
CA LEU A 317 7.99 10.46 -18.48
C LEU A 317 9.05 9.92 -19.46
N ALA A 318 9.83 8.93 -19.04
CA ALA A 318 10.84 8.30 -19.89
C ALA A 318 10.18 7.58 -21.08
N TYR A 319 9.03 6.93 -20.88
CA TYR A 319 8.32 6.29 -21.98
C TYR A 319 7.89 7.29 -23.04
N GLU A 320 7.31 8.44 -22.65
CA GLU A 320 6.91 9.48 -23.60
C GLU A 320 8.11 10.05 -24.38
N GLN A 321 9.21 10.36 -23.69
CA GLN A 321 10.41 10.91 -24.36
C GLN A 321 11.08 9.89 -25.29
N ILE A 322 11.30 8.66 -24.81
CA ILE A 322 11.91 7.59 -25.61
C ILE A 322 11.00 7.23 -26.79
N ARG A 323 9.68 7.17 -26.58
CA ARG A 323 8.72 6.91 -27.65
C ARG A 323 8.72 8.02 -28.70
N ALA A 324 8.81 9.29 -28.31
CA ALA A 324 8.86 10.41 -29.25
C ALA A 324 10.08 10.33 -30.18
N GLU A 325 11.21 9.83 -29.68
CA GLU A 325 12.43 9.64 -30.49
C GLU A 325 12.40 8.35 -31.32
N ILE A 326 11.98 7.23 -30.74
CA ILE A 326 11.99 5.90 -31.39
C ILE A 326 10.80 5.72 -32.35
N ILE A 327 9.68 6.38 -32.09
CA ILE A 327 8.43 6.35 -32.87
C ILE A 327 8.00 7.79 -33.20
N PRO A 328 8.70 8.48 -34.12
CA PRO A 328 8.37 9.88 -34.47
C PRO A 328 7.03 10.04 -35.20
N SER A 329 6.54 8.96 -35.83
CA SER A 329 5.38 9.00 -36.71
C SER A 329 4.59 7.68 -36.62
N ARG A 330 3.28 7.73 -36.92
CA ARG A 330 2.36 6.58 -36.77
C ARG A 330 2.69 5.40 -37.70
N ASP A 331 3.26 5.66 -38.87
CA ASP A 331 3.76 4.65 -39.82
C ASP A 331 4.97 3.87 -39.27
N LYS A 332 5.70 4.46 -38.33
CA LYS A 332 6.89 3.89 -37.70
C LYS A 332 6.59 3.09 -36.43
N GLU A 333 5.32 2.95 -36.07
CA GLU A 333 4.86 2.30 -34.85
C GLU A 333 4.80 0.78 -35.00
N THR A 334 5.91 0.10 -34.74
CA THR A 334 6.01 -1.37 -34.78
C THR A 334 5.98 -2.00 -33.37
N PRO A 335 5.52 -3.25 -33.21
CA PRO A 335 5.55 -3.97 -31.92
C PRO A 335 6.96 -3.99 -31.30
N PHE A 336 7.99 -4.16 -32.13
CA PHE A 336 9.39 -4.16 -31.69
C PHE A 336 9.83 -2.80 -31.14
N ARG A 337 9.45 -1.69 -31.78
CA ARG A 337 9.78 -0.34 -31.30
C ARG A 337 9.02 0.03 -30.03
N ARG A 338 7.77 -0.41 -29.89
CA ARG A 338 6.99 -0.28 -28.63
C ARG A 338 7.66 -1.07 -27.50
N LEU A 339 8.13 -2.29 -27.79
CA LEU A 339 8.85 -3.14 -26.83
C LEU A 339 10.16 -2.49 -26.37
N ILE A 340 10.96 -1.93 -27.29
CA ILE A 340 12.19 -1.21 -26.95
C ILE A 340 11.88 0.01 -26.11
N SER A 341 10.89 0.82 -26.51
CA SER A 341 10.51 2.04 -25.78
C SER A 341 10.06 1.72 -24.34
N GLY A 342 9.22 0.68 -24.18
CA GLY A 342 8.78 0.20 -22.87
C GLY A 342 9.92 -0.36 -22.01
N SER A 343 10.82 -1.15 -22.61
CA SER A 343 11.97 -1.75 -21.93
C SER A 343 12.98 -0.70 -21.46
N LEU A 344 13.32 0.28 -22.32
CA LEU A 344 14.23 1.38 -21.97
C LEU A 344 13.62 2.28 -20.90
N ALA A 345 12.33 2.63 -21.01
CA ALA A 345 11.64 3.40 -19.97
C ALA A 345 11.62 2.68 -18.61
N GLY A 346 11.42 1.36 -18.63
CA GLY A 346 11.53 0.51 -17.45
C GLY A 346 12.95 0.50 -16.86
N LEU A 347 13.98 0.40 -17.69
CA LEU A 347 15.37 0.43 -17.22
C LEU A 347 15.75 1.80 -16.63
N THR A 348 15.33 2.88 -17.28
CA THR A 348 15.53 4.25 -16.79
C THR A 348 14.87 4.46 -15.43
N SER A 349 13.63 4.03 -15.24
CA SER A 349 12.97 4.17 -13.94
C SER A 349 13.63 3.32 -12.85
N VAL A 350 14.11 2.11 -13.18
CA VAL A 350 14.89 1.29 -12.25
C VAL A 350 16.20 1.97 -11.88
N PHE A 351 16.92 2.55 -12.84
CA PHE A 351 18.19 3.24 -12.59
C PHE A 351 18.03 4.39 -11.59
N PHE A 352 17.05 5.27 -11.78
CA PHE A 352 16.85 6.40 -10.87
C PHE A 352 16.26 5.99 -9.51
N THR A 353 15.49 4.90 -9.45
CA THR A 353 14.89 4.43 -8.20
C THR A 353 15.72 3.39 -7.44
N TYR A 354 16.85 2.97 -8.00
CA TYR A 354 17.71 1.95 -7.42
C TYR A 354 18.24 2.30 -6.02
N PRO A 355 18.67 3.55 -5.73
CA PRO A 355 19.13 3.92 -4.39
C PRO A 355 18.10 3.61 -3.28
N LEU A 356 16.81 3.83 -3.55
CA LEU A 356 15.72 3.53 -2.61
C LEU A 356 15.53 2.02 -2.41
N GLU A 357 15.77 1.21 -3.43
CA GLU A 357 15.76 -0.26 -3.31
C GLU A 357 16.92 -0.76 -2.45
N LEU A 358 18.12 -0.16 -2.56
CA LEU A 358 19.24 -0.52 -1.68
C LEU A 358 18.96 -0.14 -0.23
N ILE A 359 18.48 1.09 0.02
CA ILE A 359 18.14 1.57 1.37
C ILE A 359 17.10 0.65 2.03
N ARG A 360 16.06 0.27 1.27
CA ARG A 360 15.05 -0.71 1.72
C ARG A 360 15.70 -2.01 2.23
N VAL A 361 16.64 -2.55 1.48
CA VAL A 361 17.28 -3.84 1.78
C VAL A 361 18.17 -3.75 3.01
N ARG A 362 18.92 -2.66 3.15
CA ARG A 362 19.75 -2.39 4.33
C ARG A 362 18.90 -2.27 5.60
N LEU A 363 17.79 -1.54 5.53
CA LEU A 363 16.84 -1.43 6.65
C LEU A 363 16.17 -2.75 7.00
N ALA A 364 15.81 -3.56 6.01
CA ALA A 364 15.18 -4.86 6.24
C ALA A 364 16.15 -5.87 6.88
N PHE A 365 17.45 -5.76 6.54
CA PHE A 365 18.54 -6.59 7.07
C PHE A 365 18.88 -6.30 8.54
N GLU A 366 18.72 -5.05 8.97
CA GLU A 366 19.10 -4.60 10.31
C GLU A 366 18.18 -5.15 11.43
N THR A 367 18.80 -5.77 12.44
CA THR A 367 18.12 -6.31 13.63
C THR A 367 18.44 -5.46 14.86
N LYS A 368 17.54 -5.45 15.86
CA LYS A 368 17.61 -4.54 17.03
C LYS A 368 18.90 -4.61 17.87
N GLN A 369 19.77 -5.61 17.69
CA GLN A 369 21.04 -5.70 18.43
C GLN A 369 22.06 -4.61 18.06
N PHE A 370 21.86 -3.87 16.95
CA PHE A 370 22.78 -2.81 16.50
C PHE A 370 22.22 -1.38 16.58
N GLY A 371 21.10 -1.17 17.27
CA GLY A 371 20.44 0.14 17.38
C GLY A 371 19.29 0.35 16.38
N ARG A 372 18.54 1.45 16.51
CA ARG A 372 17.53 1.87 15.53
C ARG A 372 18.18 2.86 14.57
N SER A 373 18.64 2.42 13.40
CA SER A 373 19.11 3.35 12.38
C SER A 373 17.92 4.00 11.67
N SER A 374 17.91 5.33 11.62
CA SER A 374 16.97 6.08 10.80
C SER A 374 17.30 5.90 9.31
N LEU A 375 16.37 6.26 8.43
CA LEU A 375 16.61 6.31 6.97
C LEU A 375 17.87 7.13 6.63
N LEU A 376 18.09 8.23 7.33
CA LEU A 376 19.24 9.11 7.13
C LEU A 376 20.56 8.46 7.58
N ASP A 377 20.52 7.68 8.65
CA ASP A 377 21.71 6.97 9.16
C ASP A 377 22.15 5.90 8.17
N ILE A 378 21.21 5.12 7.62
CA ILE A 378 21.50 4.16 6.55
C ILE A 378 22.05 4.85 5.31
N CYS A 379 21.48 6.00 4.90
CA CYS A 379 22.01 6.77 3.77
C CYS A 379 23.46 7.22 4.02
N ARG A 380 23.76 7.73 5.23
CA ARG A 380 25.12 8.13 5.62
C ARG A 380 26.07 6.94 5.64
N GLN A 381 25.66 5.81 6.21
CA GLN A 381 26.45 4.57 6.23
C GLN A 381 26.79 4.09 4.81
N ILE A 382 25.81 4.08 3.89
CA ILE A 382 26.04 3.69 2.49
C ILE A 382 26.98 4.69 1.80
N TYR A 383 26.79 5.99 2.02
CA TYR A 383 27.61 7.02 1.37
C TYR A 383 29.08 6.97 1.83
N HIS A 384 29.31 6.80 3.13
CA HIS A 384 30.65 6.76 3.73
C HIS A 384 31.30 5.39 3.73
N GLU A 385 30.63 4.37 3.20
CA GLU A 385 31.18 3.02 3.11
C GLU A 385 32.45 3.02 2.22
N ARG A 386 33.60 2.76 2.85
CA ARG A 386 34.90 2.63 2.16
C ARG A 386 35.23 1.15 1.98
N VAL A 387 35.66 0.81 0.78
CA VAL A 387 36.20 -0.51 0.47
C VAL A 387 37.65 -0.54 0.94
N PRO A 388 38.08 -1.54 1.73
CA PRO A 388 39.51 -1.76 1.97
C PRO A 388 40.22 -1.93 0.62
N ALA A 389 41.39 -1.32 0.46
CA ALA A 389 42.21 -1.55 -0.74
C ALA A 389 42.46 -3.07 -0.89
N PRO A 390 42.39 -3.62 -2.11
CA PRO A 390 42.71 -5.03 -2.31
C PRO A 390 44.13 -5.31 -1.81
N ILE A 391 44.28 -6.31 -0.94
CA ILE A 391 45.60 -6.85 -0.60
C ILE A 391 46.14 -7.46 -1.90
N VAL A 392 47.08 -6.77 -2.53
CA VAL A 392 47.73 -7.25 -3.75
C VAL A 392 48.62 -8.42 -3.37
N THR A 393 48.12 -9.64 -3.47
CA THR A 393 48.97 -10.82 -3.64
C THR A 393 49.31 -10.94 -5.12
N ALA A 394 50.60 -10.82 -5.41
CA ALA A 394 51.14 -10.80 -6.77
C ALA A 394 50.76 -12.06 -7.55
N LYS A 395 50.56 -11.86 -8.87
CA LYS A 395 50.38 -12.82 -9.98
C LYS A 395 48.94 -13.22 -10.30
N THR A 396 48.29 -12.45 -11.19
CA THR A 396 47.73 -12.94 -12.47
C THR A 396 47.11 -11.77 -13.24
N ASP A 397 47.75 -11.38 -14.33
CA ASP A 397 47.19 -10.42 -15.30
C ASP A 397 46.09 -11.11 -16.10
N THR A 398 44.84 -10.91 -15.65
CA THR A 398 43.65 -11.32 -16.40
C THR A 398 42.75 -10.11 -16.60
N VAL A 399 42.18 -9.99 -17.80
CA VAL A 399 41.34 -8.91 -18.36
C VAL A 399 40.26 -8.35 -17.40
N SER A 400 39.88 -9.10 -16.36
CA SER A 400 39.01 -8.68 -15.25
C SER A 400 39.53 -7.49 -14.41
N SER A 401 40.83 -7.19 -14.43
CA SER A 401 41.42 -6.08 -13.66
C SER A 401 41.06 -4.69 -14.22
N THR A 402 40.75 -4.59 -15.52
CA THR A 402 40.43 -3.33 -16.19
C THR A 402 39.01 -2.83 -15.90
N VAL A 403 38.06 -3.76 -15.75
CA VAL A 403 36.65 -3.45 -15.44
C VAL A 403 36.47 -3.04 -13.97
N ASN A 404 37.24 -3.64 -13.05
CA ASN A 404 37.22 -3.28 -11.63
C ASN A 404 37.84 -1.91 -11.33
N ARG A 405 38.60 -1.32 -12.25
CA ARG A 405 39.25 -0.01 -12.10
C ARG A 405 38.33 1.16 -12.46
N ALA A 406 37.20 0.92 -13.13
CA ALA A 406 36.34 1.95 -13.71
C ALA A 406 35.12 2.36 -12.85
N VAL A 407 34.86 1.71 -11.70
CA VAL A 407 33.71 2.03 -10.84
C VAL A 407 34.16 2.85 -9.64
N PRO A 408 33.67 4.09 -9.44
CA PRO A 408 34.02 4.92 -8.30
C PRO A 408 33.85 4.16 -6.97
N SER A 409 34.91 4.14 -6.16
CA SER A 409 34.99 3.36 -4.92
C SER A 409 34.36 4.05 -3.71
N SER A 410 33.75 5.23 -3.90
CA SER A 410 33.19 6.06 -2.82
C SER A 410 31.92 6.83 -3.25
N GLY A 411 31.10 7.19 -2.26
CA GLY A 411 29.96 8.11 -2.45
C GLY A 411 28.76 7.46 -3.15
N ILE A 412 28.23 8.14 -4.17
CA ILE A 412 26.94 7.78 -4.81
C ILE A 412 26.98 6.39 -5.47
N ALA A 413 28.14 5.95 -5.95
CA ALA A 413 28.29 4.62 -6.55
C ALA A 413 27.94 3.47 -5.58
N ASN A 414 28.07 3.68 -4.26
CA ASN A 414 27.66 2.70 -3.26
C ASN A 414 26.15 2.40 -3.31
N PHE A 415 25.33 3.34 -3.77
CA PHE A 415 23.89 3.15 -3.88
C PHE A 415 23.48 2.20 -5.00
N TYR A 416 24.38 1.90 -5.94
CA TYR A 416 24.12 1.07 -7.13
C TYR A 416 24.61 -0.39 -7.01
N ARG A 417 24.93 -0.83 -5.79
CA ARG A 417 25.39 -2.20 -5.54
C ARG A 417 24.30 -3.23 -5.80
N GLY A 418 24.57 -4.16 -6.71
CA GLY A 418 23.62 -5.17 -7.16
C GLY A 418 22.76 -4.72 -8.36
N PHE A 419 23.03 -3.55 -8.95
CA PHE A 419 22.28 -3.07 -10.11
C PHE A 419 22.44 -4.01 -11.32
N LEU A 420 23.66 -4.44 -11.62
CA LEU A 420 23.93 -5.35 -12.75
C LEU A 420 23.17 -6.71 -12.64
N PRO A 421 23.22 -7.45 -11.50
CA PRO A 421 22.36 -8.62 -11.32
C PRO A 421 20.86 -8.32 -11.46
N THR A 422 20.42 -7.11 -11.12
CA THR A 422 19.01 -6.70 -11.29
C THR A 422 18.65 -6.63 -12.78
N VAL A 423 19.48 -5.98 -13.58
CA VAL A 423 19.27 -5.84 -15.02
C VAL A 423 19.34 -7.21 -15.71
N PHE A 424 20.36 -8.01 -15.39
CA PHE A 424 20.47 -9.36 -15.94
C PHE A 424 19.34 -10.28 -15.50
N GLY A 425 18.75 -10.08 -14.32
CA GLY A 425 17.60 -10.86 -13.85
C GLY A 425 16.29 -10.52 -14.53
N MET A 426 16.13 -9.29 -15.05
CA MET A 426 14.91 -8.84 -15.73
C MET A 426 14.67 -9.57 -17.06
N PHE A 427 15.73 -9.84 -17.82
CA PHE A 427 15.64 -10.53 -19.12
C PHE A 427 15.09 -11.96 -19.03
N PRO A 428 15.69 -12.88 -18.25
CA PRO A 428 15.18 -14.24 -18.13
C PRO A 428 13.80 -14.26 -17.48
N TYR A 429 13.53 -13.38 -16.49
CA TYR A 429 12.21 -13.28 -15.88
C TYR A 429 11.13 -12.95 -16.92
N ALA A 430 11.32 -11.89 -17.71
CA ALA A 430 10.35 -11.49 -18.72
C ALA A 430 10.23 -12.54 -19.85
N GLY A 431 11.35 -13.00 -20.42
CA GLY A 431 11.34 -13.94 -21.54
C GLY A 431 10.70 -15.30 -21.18
N VAL A 432 11.08 -15.88 -20.03
CA VAL A 432 10.54 -17.17 -19.57
C VAL A 432 9.06 -17.05 -19.20
N SER A 433 8.59 -15.87 -18.76
CA SER A 433 7.18 -15.67 -18.40
C SER A 433 6.26 -15.78 -19.60
N PHE A 434 6.57 -15.08 -20.68
CA PHE A 434 5.78 -15.18 -21.91
C PHE A 434 5.93 -16.56 -22.54
N LEU A 435 7.15 -17.10 -22.62
CA LEU A 435 7.37 -18.43 -23.19
C LEU A 435 6.59 -19.52 -22.45
N THR A 436 6.61 -19.50 -21.11
CA THR A 436 5.91 -20.50 -20.30
C THR A 436 4.40 -20.30 -20.39
N HIS A 437 3.92 -19.06 -20.32
CA HIS A 437 2.50 -18.75 -20.47
C HIS A 437 1.94 -19.25 -21.81
N ASP A 438 2.67 -19.01 -22.90
CA ASP A 438 2.25 -19.41 -24.24
C ASP A 438 2.34 -20.93 -24.40
N THR A 439 3.41 -21.57 -23.93
CA THR A 439 3.59 -23.03 -23.99
C THR A 439 2.53 -23.77 -23.17
N VAL A 440 2.27 -23.34 -21.92
CA VAL A 440 1.23 -23.92 -21.08
C VAL A 440 -0.15 -23.62 -21.67
N GLY A 441 -0.37 -22.44 -22.22
CA GLY A 441 -1.59 -22.10 -22.92
C GLY A 441 -1.83 -23.00 -24.14
N ASP A 442 -0.80 -23.30 -24.93
CA ASP A 442 -0.91 -24.18 -26.10
C ASP A 442 -1.14 -25.62 -25.69
N TRP A 443 -0.51 -26.07 -24.60
CA TRP A 443 -0.83 -27.35 -23.98
C TRP A 443 -2.29 -27.41 -23.52
N LEU A 444 -2.80 -26.37 -22.84
CA LEU A 444 -4.19 -26.29 -22.40
C LEU A 444 -5.19 -26.24 -23.56
N ARG A 445 -4.77 -25.83 -24.76
CA ARG A 445 -5.60 -25.86 -25.99
C ARG A 445 -5.48 -27.17 -26.77
N HIS A 446 -4.74 -28.15 -26.26
CA HIS A 446 -4.61 -29.44 -26.93
C HIS A 446 -5.98 -30.13 -27.07
N PRO A 447 -6.29 -30.77 -28.22
CA PRO A 447 -7.61 -31.34 -28.51
C PRO A 447 -8.18 -32.27 -27.43
N SER A 448 -7.31 -32.96 -26.69
CA SER A 448 -7.69 -33.88 -25.62
C SER A 448 -8.24 -33.21 -24.35
N ILE A 449 -7.91 -31.93 -24.11
CA ILE A 449 -8.33 -31.20 -22.90
C ILE A 449 -9.09 -29.90 -23.20
N ALA A 450 -9.05 -29.46 -24.47
CA ALA A 450 -9.69 -28.24 -24.95
C ALA A 450 -11.18 -28.14 -24.59
N GLU A 451 -11.90 -29.26 -24.53
CA GLU A 451 -13.33 -29.31 -24.17
C GLU A 451 -13.61 -28.70 -22.78
N HIS A 452 -12.67 -28.82 -21.83
CA HIS A 452 -12.84 -28.33 -20.46
C HIS A 452 -12.08 -27.02 -20.18
N THR A 453 -11.10 -26.68 -21.02
CA THR A 453 -10.17 -25.57 -20.79
C THR A 453 -10.40 -24.39 -21.74
N THR A 454 -11.18 -24.57 -22.81
CA THR A 454 -11.51 -23.51 -23.78
C THR A 454 -12.98 -23.13 -23.72
N ILE A 455 -13.29 -21.88 -24.08
CA ILE A 455 -14.67 -21.40 -24.16
C ILE A 455 -15.27 -21.83 -25.51
N PRO A 456 -16.34 -22.65 -25.53
CA PRO A 456 -17.00 -23.08 -26.77
C PRO A 456 -17.51 -21.88 -27.57
N ASN A 457 -17.39 -21.91 -28.91
CA ASN A 457 -17.81 -20.83 -29.81
C ASN A 457 -17.13 -19.46 -29.57
N SER A 458 -15.97 -19.42 -28.91
CA SER A 458 -15.15 -18.20 -28.81
C SER A 458 -14.47 -17.79 -30.12
N GLU A 459 -14.50 -18.66 -31.14
CA GLU A 459 -14.17 -18.32 -32.52
C GLU A 459 -15.29 -17.49 -33.14
N ASP A 460 -15.14 -16.16 -33.08
CA ASP A 460 -16.12 -15.23 -33.62
C ASP A 460 -16.44 -15.52 -35.11
N ARG A 461 -17.72 -15.50 -35.49
CA ARG A 461 -18.21 -15.84 -36.85
C ARG A 461 -17.67 -14.90 -37.93
N ARG A 462 -17.13 -13.74 -37.54
CA ARG A 462 -16.40 -12.77 -38.40
C ARG A 462 -14.97 -13.20 -38.76
N SER A 463 -14.42 -14.22 -38.11
CA SER A 463 -13.02 -14.65 -38.26
C SER A 463 -12.68 -15.40 -39.56
N ARG A 464 -13.68 -15.92 -40.28
CA ARG A 464 -13.44 -16.64 -41.55
C ARG A 464 -12.91 -15.77 -42.70
N LEU A 465 -12.99 -14.43 -42.58
CA LEU A 465 -12.64 -13.50 -43.66
C LEU A 465 -11.25 -12.84 -43.52
N LYS A 466 -10.55 -13.03 -42.40
CA LYS A 466 -9.18 -12.48 -42.22
C LYS A 466 -8.23 -13.61 -41.84
N SER A 467 -7.38 -13.99 -42.81
CA SER A 467 -6.27 -14.93 -42.63
C SER A 467 -5.40 -14.51 -41.44
N GLY A 468 -5.47 -15.29 -40.36
CA GLY A 468 -4.80 -15.06 -39.09
C GLY A 468 -5.52 -15.82 -37.98
N SER A 469 -5.19 -17.12 -37.83
CA SER A 469 -5.74 -18.02 -36.80
C SER A 469 -5.74 -17.36 -35.42
N ARG A 470 -6.92 -16.94 -34.94
CA ARG A 470 -7.09 -16.54 -33.53
C ARG A 470 -7.31 -17.81 -32.73
N ARG A 471 -6.40 -18.06 -31.78
CA ARG A 471 -6.45 -19.22 -30.89
C ARG A 471 -7.73 -19.15 -30.04
N PRO A 472 -8.40 -20.28 -29.76
CA PRO A 472 -9.58 -20.30 -28.89
C PRO A 472 -9.24 -19.76 -27.50
N GLN A 473 -10.16 -18.97 -26.94
CA GLN A 473 -9.96 -18.33 -25.64
C GLN A 473 -10.05 -19.39 -24.53
N LEU A 474 -9.12 -19.32 -23.59
CA LEU A 474 -9.12 -20.21 -22.43
C LEU A 474 -10.20 -19.79 -21.41
N THR A 475 -10.65 -20.73 -20.61
CA THR A 475 -11.52 -20.44 -19.45
C THR A 475 -10.76 -19.62 -18.42
N ALA A 476 -11.46 -18.90 -17.55
CA ALA A 476 -10.82 -18.08 -16.52
C ALA A 476 -9.88 -18.90 -15.63
N ALA A 477 -10.29 -20.12 -15.24
CA ALA A 477 -9.48 -21.03 -14.45
C ALA A 477 -8.21 -21.47 -15.20
N ALA A 478 -8.31 -21.80 -16.49
CA ALA A 478 -7.17 -22.23 -17.31
C ALA A 478 -6.17 -21.09 -17.55
N GLU A 479 -6.65 -19.85 -17.74
CA GLU A 479 -5.79 -18.67 -17.87
C GLU A 479 -5.07 -18.32 -16.57
N LEU A 480 -5.79 -18.34 -15.44
CA LEU A 480 -5.21 -18.13 -14.12
C LEU A 480 -4.15 -19.19 -13.81
N PHE A 481 -4.41 -20.45 -14.17
CA PHE A 481 -3.45 -21.54 -14.02
C PHE A 481 -2.20 -21.34 -14.90
N SER A 482 -2.37 -21.02 -16.18
CA SER A 482 -1.25 -20.72 -17.07
C SER A 482 -0.40 -19.56 -16.54
N GLY A 483 -1.04 -18.48 -16.10
CA GLY A 483 -0.37 -17.33 -15.50
C GLY A 483 0.35 -17.67 -14.19
N ALA A 484 -0.22 -18.54 -13.36
CA ALA A 484 0.41 -19.03 -12.13
C ALA A 484 1.69 -19.83 -12.41
N VAL A 485 1.63 -20.80 -13.35
CA VAL A 485 2.77 -21.62 -13.77
C VAL A 485 3.85 -20.73 -14.40
N ALA A 486 3.45 -19.82 -15.29
CA ALA A 486 4.37 -18.84 -15.89
C ALA A 486 5.10 -18.01 -14.83
N GLY A 487 4.38 -17.50 -13.83
CA GLY A 487 4.97 -16.80 -12.69
C GLY A 487 6.02 -17.63 -11.96
N MET A 488 5.71 -18.90 -11.63
CA MET A 488 6.63 -19.80 -10.92
C MET A 488 7.90 -20.10 -11.71
N VAL A 489 7.78 -20.50 -12.98
CA VAL A 489 8.93 -20.89 -13.80
C VAL A 489 9.84 -19.68 -14.07
N SER A 490 9.25 -18.52 -14.32
CA SER A 490 10.00 -17.27 -14.53
C SER A 490 10.77 -16.83 -13.30
N GLN A 491 10.13 -16.90 -12.13
CA GLN A 491 10.82 -16.58 -10.89
C GLN A 491 11.96 -17.57 -10.65
N THR A 492 11.75 -18.87 -10.85
CA THR A 492 12.79 -19.90 -10.69
C THR A 492 14.01 -19.63 -11.57
N SER A 493 13.78 -19.27 -12.84
CA SER A 493 14.87 -19.02 -13.81
C SER A 493 15.74 -17.82 -13.44
N SER A 494 15.13 -16.76 -12.88
CA SER A 494 15.81 -15.51 -12.51
C SER A 494 16.32 -15.50 -11.06
N TYR A 495 15.94 -16.50 -10.25
CA TYR A 495 16.16 -16.51 -8.81
C TYR A 495 17.64 -16.46 -8.39
N PRO A 496 18.59 -17.16 -9.04
CA PRO A 496 20.01 -17.07 -8.68
C PRO A 496 20.56 -15.64 -8.76
N LEU A 497 20.14 -14.87 -9.77
CA LEU A 497 20.50 -13.46 -9.92
C LEU A 497 19.82 -12.59 -8.85
N GLU A 498 18.62 -12.96 -8.42
CA GLU A 498 17.94 -12.31 -7.30
C GLU A 498 18.71 -12.49 -5.97
N VAL A 499 19.19 -13.70 -5.68
CA VAL A 499 20.00 -13.96 -4.47
C VAL A 499 21.34 -13.24 -4.55
N LEU A 500 22.04 -13.29 -5.68
CA LEU A 500 23.28 -12.55 -5.92
C LEU A 500 23.10 -11.05 -5.67
N ARG A 501 22.03 -10.46 -6.24
CA ARG A 501 21.67 -9.07 -5.99
C ARG A 501 21.56 -8.79 -4.50
N ARG A 502 20.80 -9.59 -3.75
CA ARG A 502 20.52 -9.35 -2.34
C ARG A 502 21.78 -9.47 -1.48
N ARG A 503 22.64 -10.46 -1.74
CA ARG A 503 23.94 -10.61 -1.08
C ARG A 503 24.84 -9.39 -1.34
N MET A 504 24.93 -8.91 -2.58
CA MET A 504 25.70 -7.71 -2.92
C MET A 504 25.15 -6.43 -2.27
N GLN A 505 23.83 -6.33 -2.12
CA GLN A 505 23.18 -5.18 -1.49
C GLN A 505 23.52 -5.05 0.00
N VAL A 506 23.78 -6.16 0.70
CA VAL A 506 24.11 -6.16 2.14
C VAL A 506 25.59 -6.32 2.46
N SER A 507 26.48 -6.58 1.49
CA SER A 507 27.91 -6.88 1.77
C SER A 507 28.61 -5.85 2.66
N GLY A 508 28.19 -4.59 2.60
CA GLY A 508 28.72 -3.53 3.45
C GLY A 508 28.21 -3.47 4.89
N ALA A 509 27.11 -4.15 5.19
CA ALA A 509 26.50 -4.19 6.52
C ALA A 509 26.99 -5.39 7.34
N VAL A 510 27.64 -6.37 6.70
CA VAL A 510 28.09 -7.63 7.33
C VAL A 510 29.49 -7.50 7.97
N GLY A 511 30.07 -6.28 8.02
CA GLY A 511 31.34 -6.02 8.70
C GLY A 511 32.61 -6.35 7.91
N ASP A 512 32.51 -7.14 6.83
CA ASP A 512 33.67 -7.52 6.01
C ASP A 512 34.19 -6.37 5.12
N GLY A 513 33.41 -5.31 4.87
CA GLY A 513 33.79 -4.11 4.10
C GLY A 513 34.17 -4.33 2.62
N GLN A 514 34.28 -5.57 2.17
CA GLN A 514 34.75 -5.93 0.83
C GLN A 514 33.63 -5.79 -0.22
N ARG A 515 33.97 -5.15 -1.35
CA ARG A 515 33.13 -5.18 -2.57
C ARG A 515 33.43 -6.45 -3.33
N PHE A 516 32.46 -7.34 -3.41
CA PHE A 516 32.53 -8.51 -4.26
C PHE A 516 31.90 -8.24 -5.62
N GLY A 517 32.57 -8.67 -6.69
CA GLY A 517 31.95 -8.77 -7.99
C GLY A 517 30.83 -9.81 -8.00
N ILE A 518 30.09 -9.89 -9.10
CA ILE A 518 29.04 -10.91 -9.27
C ILE A 518 29.64 -12.32 -9.13
N LEU A 519 30.79 -12.56 -9.76
CA LEU A 519 31.48 -13.86 -9.73
C LEU A 519 32.02 -14.20 -8.35
N ASP A 520 32.59 -13.24 -7.63
CA ASP A 520 33.10 -13.45 -6.27
C ASP A 520 31.96 -13.77 -5.30
N THR A 521 30.84 -13.04 -5.44
CA THR A 521 29.63 -13.30 -4.65
C THR A 521 29.08 -14.69 -4.95
N ALA A 522 29.03 -15.10 -6.22
CA ALA A 522 28.59 -16.44 -6.61
C ALA A 522 29.51 -17.54 -6.06
N ARG A 523 30.83 -17.35 -6.14
CA ARG A 523 31.82 -18.28 -5.58
C ARG A 523 31.65 -18.42 -4.06
N ARG A 524 31.42 -17.32 -3.35
CA ARG A 524 31.19 -17.32 -1.90
C ARG A 524 29.92 -18.07 -1.53
N ILE A 525 28.80 -17.84 -2.22
CA ILE A 525 27.55 -18.59 -2.00
C ILE A 525 27.77 -20.09 -2.23
N TRP A 526 28.48 -20.46 -3.29
CA TRP A 526 28.80 -21.86 -3.58
C TRP A 526 29.63 -22.52 -2.48
N LEU A 527 30.64 -21.82 -1.96
CA LEU A 527 31.48 -22.31 -0.87
C LEU A 527 30.73 -22.39 0.48
N GLU A 528 29.84 -21.42 0.77
CA GLU A 528 29.09 -21.36 2.03
C GLU A 528 27.92 -22.35 2.10
N SER A 529 27.19 -22.54 1.00
CA SER A 529 25.88 -23.23 1.02
C SER A 529 25.64 -24.13 -0.20
N GLY A 530 26.65 -24.29 -1.06
CA GLY A 530 26.56 -25.08 -2.28
C GLY A 530 25.48 -24.57 -3.23
N PHE A 531 24.95 -25.49 -4.05
CA PHE A 531 23.87 -25.20 -4.98
C PHE A 531 22.65 -24.62 -4.26
N ARG A 532 22.19 -25.21 -3.16
CA ARG A 532 20.98 -24.78 -2.43
C ARG A 532 21.00 -23.30 -2.00
N GLY A 533 22.19 -22.71 -1.80
CA GLY A 533 22.37 -21.30 -1.45
C GLY A 533 21.71 -20.33 -2.44
N PHE A 534 21.68 -20.65 -3.74
CA PHE A 534 21.09 -19.78 -4.76
C PHE A 534 19.56 -19.83 -4.80
N TRP A 535 18.92 -20.76 -4.09
CA TRP A 535 17.46 -20.93 -4.04
C TRP A 535 16.84 -20.62 -2.67
N VAL A 536 17.63 -20.04 -1.75
CA VAL A 536 17.18 -19.69 -0.40
C VAL A 536 16.08 -18.62 -0.45
N GLY A 537 14.90 -18.97 0.08
CA GLY A 537 13.74 -18.07 0.16
C GLY A 537 12.79 -18.10 -1.05
N LEU A 538 13.00 -19.02 -2.01
CA LEU A 538 12.20 -19.10 -3.25
C LEU A 538 10.72 -19.35 -2.96
N THR A 539 10.42 -20.22 -2.00
CA THR A 539 9.05 -20.54 -1.56
C THR A 539 8.27 -19.31 -1.11
N ILE A 540 8.89 -18.41 -0.35
CA ILE A 540 8.28 -17.14 0.07
C ILE A 540 7.94 -16.27 -1.15
N GLY A 541 8.80 -16.32 -2.17
CA GLY A 541 8.54 -15.61 -3.41
C GLY A 541 7.36 -16.19 -4.21
N TYR A 542 7.17 -17.51 -4.22
CA TYR A 542 6.01 -18.13 -4.90
C TYR A 542 4.67 -17.67 -4.33
N ILE A 543 4.56 -17.50 -3.00
CA ILE A 543 3.35 -16.97 -2.35
C ILE A 543 2.89 -15.65 -2.99
N LYS A 544 3.85 -14.84 -3.45
CA LYS A 544 3.59 -13.54 -4.08
C LYS A 544 3.45 -13.64 -5.59
N VAL A 545 4.33 -14.38 -6.26
CA VAL A 545 4.41 -14.38 -7.73
C VAL A 545 3.30 -15.23 -8.36
N VAL A 546 2.83 -16.29 -7.71
CA VAL A 546 1.73 -17.12 -8.25
C VAL A 546 0.45 -16.29 -8.43
N PRO A 547 -0.09 -15.61 -7.41
CA PRO A 547 -1.29 -14.78 -7.59
C PRO A 547 -1.06 -13.62 -8.55
N LEU A 548 0.13 -13.00 -8.49
CA LEU A 548 0.49 -11.88 -9.36
C LEU A 548 0.54 -12.29 -10.84
N GLY A 549 1.19 -13.42 -11.15
CA GLY A 549 1.29 -13.94 -12.51
C GLY A 549 -0.07 -14.37 -13.04
N ALA A 550 -0.84 -15.12 -12.25
CA ALA A 550 -2.19 -15.54 -12.59
C ALA A 550 -3.08 -14.35 -13.00
N THR A 551 -3.18 -13.35 -12.12
CA THR A 551 -4.03 -12.17 -12.36
C THR A 551 -3.52 -11.30 -13.51
N SER A 552 -2.20 -11.10 -13.63
CA SER A 552 -1.62 -10.26 -14.69
C SER A 552 -1.87 -10.84 -16.08
N PHE A 553 -1.62 -12.15 -16.27
CA PHE A 553 -1.85 -12.81 -17.55
C PHE A 553 -3.34 -12.98 -17.86
N PHE A 554 -4.17 -13.27 -16.85
CA PHE A 554 -5.63 -13.29 -17.01
C PHE A 554 -6.16 -11.95 -17.54
N VAL A 555 -5.80 -10.84 -16.88
CA VAL A 555 -6.24 -9.50 -17.33
C VAL A 555 -5.68 -9.19 -18.73
N TYR A 556 -4.42 -9.55 -18.99
CA TYR A 556 -3.79 -9.35 -20.29
C TYR A 556 -4.55 -10.06 -21.43
N GLU A 557 -4.88 -11.34 -21.27
CA GLU A 557 -5.63 -12.11 -22.27
C GLU A 557 -7.08 -11.62 -22.40
N ARG A 558 -7.77 -11.33 -21.30
CA ARG A 558 -9.14 -10.80 -21.33
C ARG A 558 -9.22 -9.45 -22.02
N LEU A 559 -8.23 -8.59 -21.80
CA LEU A 559 -8.17 -7.28 -22.43
C LEU A 559 -7.88 -7.41 -23.93
N LYS A 560 -6.94 -8.28 -24.34
CA LYS A 560 -6.70 -8.58 -25.76
C LYS A 560 -7.96 -9.10 -26.45
N TRP A 561 -8.67 -10.04 -25.81
CA TRP A 561 -9.91 -10.59 -26.34
C TRP A 561 -11.00 -9.51 -26.49
N ARG A 562 -11.25 -8.69 -25.46
CA ARG A 562 -12.23 -7.60 -25.51
C ARG A 562 -11.90 -6.52 -26.54
N LEU A 563 -10.61 -6.20 -26.71
CA LEU A 563 -10.15 -5.23 -27.70
C LEU A 563 -10.01 -5.82 -29.11
N GLY A 564 -10.19 -7.14 -29.26
CA GLY A 564 -10.08 -7.83 -30.53
C GLY A 564 -8.69 -7.69 -31.16
N ILE A 565 -7.62 -7.73 -30.36
CA ILE A 565 -6.22 -7.65 -30.80
C ILE A 565 -5.46 -8.94 -30.58
#